data_AF-A0A535Q447-F1
#
_entry.id   AF-A0A535Q447-F1
#
_cell.length_a   1.000
_cell.length_b   1.000
_cell.length_c   1.000
_cell.angle_alpha   90.00
_cell.angle_beta   90.00
_cell.angle_gamma   90.00
#
_symmetry.space_group_name_H-M   'P 1'
#
loop_
_entity.id
_entity.type
_entity.pdbx_description
1 polymer ?
#
loop_
_entity_poly.entity_id
_entity_poly.type
_entity_poly.pdbx_seq_one_letter_code
_entity_poly.pdbx_strand_id
1 'polypeptide(L)'
;MTRLDQQQARTPSPSKPSTNGAEGLAPRLAEGIELLGEYRDSGFKQAPYLARRADGQVLQLPRLLYLVAENADGRRNYEQIAQAVTQGFGRGVSEDNVRVLVDSKLRPLGVLAAPDGSSPRLSRPNPLLALNFKTAVIPPQLVNAVTIVFRPFFWPLVALLAVTGFLALDWCLFFVHGIAQGLRHLINEPVFFLMAFGLVVLSAAFHECGHATGCRYGGARPGVMGVGIYLVWPAFYTDVTDAYRLGKGGRLRTDFGGVYFNALFMVAALGIYLLTHFEVLIAVIVLLQFEMIHQFLPFLRLDGYYVIADLTGVPDIFARMKPVLLSMLPWRKPDPQVTVLKNWVRIVVTAWVLFTVAFVLYAYGLMLLHLPTIVGTAVASFSALLGHASLAIKSGQVAIGLFSVFQVLLLTLPVLGLGWMLGRLVQRMLVVSWVRTRGRPFHRVTAYLAMSAGALLLVAAWTPPRASYQAIAPASRGTIVESFDNAPAVFSQIARPLQPSPSPSPSAAPAASTAASAA
;
A
#
# COMPACT_ATOMS: atom_id res chain seq x y z
N MET A 1 38.98 -23.34 86.30
CA MET A 1 38.51 -23.14 84.90
C MET A 1 37.65 -21.91 84.89
N THR A 2 38.22 -20.80 84.40
CA THR A 2 37.74 -19.43 84.61
C THR A 2 37.40 -18.80 83.27
N ARG A 3 36.27 -18.06 83.26
CA ARG A 3 35.71 -17.09 82.29
C ARG A 3 36.58 -16.66 81.09
N LEU A 4 35.95 -16.53 79.89
CA LEU A 4 35.73 -15.27 79.16
C LEU A 4 35.05 -15.47 77.78
N ASP A 5 34.15 -14.55 77.47
CA ASP A 5 33.76 -13.98 76.15
C ASP A 5 33.08 -14.82 75.05
N GLN A 6 31.78 -14.59 74.88
CA GLN A 6 31.11 -14.63 73.56
C GLN A 6 30.49 -13.26 73.26
N GLN A 7 31.04 -12.59 72.24
CA GLN A 7 30.57 -11.35 71.67
C GLN A 7 29.19 -11.50 71.01
N GLN A 8 28.20 -10.72 71.49
CA GLN A 8 27.01 -10.36 70.72
C GLN A 8 27.38 -9.21 69.76
N ALA A 9 27.56 -9.52 68.48
CA ALA A 9 27.60 -8.52 67.42
C ALA A 9 26.18 -8.26 66.90
N ARG A 10 25.67 -7.04 67.14
CA ARG A 10 24.42 -6.53 66.59
C ARG A 10 24.53 -6.43 65.06
N THR A 11 23.66 -7.13 64.34
CA THR A 11 23.45 -6.93 62.90
C THR A 11 22.82 -5.55 62.66
N PRO A 12 23.42 -4.67 61.86
CA PRO A 12 22.75 -3.44 61.45
C PRO A 12 21.62 -3.77 60.47
N SER A 13 20.45 -3.17 60.71
CA SER A 13 19.34 -3.17 59.75
C SER A 13 19.81 -2.66 58.38
N PRO A 14 19.28 -3.17 57.26
CA PRO A 14 19.62 -2.64 55.95
C PRO A 14 19.10 -1.21 55.85
N SER A 15 20.02 -0.25 55.97
CA SER A 15 19.78 1.14 55.64
C SER A 15 19.30 1.19 54.20
N LYS A 16 18.15 1.85 53.98
CA LYS A 16 17.72 2.27 52.65
C LYS A 16 18.91 2.94 51.96
N PRO A 17 19.26 2.58 50.72
CA PRO A 17 20.26 3.34 50.00
C PRO A 17 19.77 4.78 49.91
N SER A 18 20.50 5.69 50.54
CA SER A 18 20.32 7.12 50.40
C SER A 18 20.51 7.46 48.93
N THR A 19 19.41 7.69 48.21
CA THR A 19 19.37 8.23 46.85
C THR A 19 19.74 9.71 46.84
N ASN A 20 20.94 10.05 47.33
CA ASN A 20 21.52 11.40 47.27
C ASN A 20 22.74 11.42 46.34
N GLY A 21 22.55 10.97 45.09
CA GLY A 21 23.66 10.82 44.14
C GLY A 21 23.30 10.92 42.66
N ALA A 22 22.12 11.44 42.33
CA ALA A 22 21.79 11.88 40.98
C ALA A 22 20.68 12.94 41.09
N GLU A 23 21.05 14.21 41.26
CA GLU A 23 20.18 15.28 40.80
C GLU A 23 20.02 15.11 39.29
N GLY A 24 19.05 14.28 38.92
CA GLY A 24 18.75 13.99 37.52
C GLY A 24 18.39 15.31 36.86
N LEU A 25 19.11 15.64 35.79
CA LEU A 25 18.78 16.75 34.89
C LEU A 25 17.26 16.78 34.68
N ALA A 26 16.66 17.95 34.93
CA ALA A 26 15.24 18.15 34.75
C ALA A 26 14.82 17.65 33.35
N PRO A 27 13.74 16.86 33.24
CA PRO A 27 13.35 16.25 31.98
C PRO A 27 13.10 17.35 30.95
N ARG A 28 13.73 17.18 29.78
CA ARG A 28 13.62 18.10 28.64
C ARG A 28 13.17 17.36 27.40
N LEU A 29 12.42 18.05 26.55
CA LEU A 29 12.14 17.60 25.19
C LEU A 29 13.43 17.28 24.44
N ALA A 30 13.39 16.24 23.62
CA ALA A 30 14.48 15.94 22.70
C ALA A 30 14.61 17.06 21.66
N GLU A 31 15.83 17.26 21.15
CA GLU A 31 16.09 18.30 20.17
C GLU A 31 15.25 18.09 18.89
N GLY A 32 14.63 19.17 18.38
CA GLY A 32 13.81 19.14 17.16
C GLY A 32 12.40 18.56 17.32
N ILE A 33 11.91 18.34 18.55
CA ILE A 33 10.51 17.96 18.80
C ILE A 33 9.58 19.19 18.65
N GLU A 34 8.52 19.05 17.85
CA GLU A 34 7.42 20.02 17.76
C GLU A 34 6.14 19.38 18.29
N LEU A 35 5.55 19.97 19.35
CA LEU A 35 4.26 19.54 19.86
C LEU A 35 3.14 20.18 19.02
N LEU A 36 2.35 19.36 18.33
CA LEU A 36 1.36 19.81 17.33
C LEU A 36 -0.06 19.98 17.90
N GLY A 37 -0.29 19.53 19.13
CA GLY A 37 -1.59 19.62 19.80
C GLY A 37 -2.54 18.46 19.47
N GLU A 38 -3.84 18.69 19.68
CA GLU A 38 -4.88 17.69 19.48
C GLU A 38 -5.11 17.37 18.01
N TYR A 39 -5.29 16.08 17.69
CA TYR A 39 -5.61 15.65 16.33
C TYR A 39 -7.05 16.04 15.95
N ARG A 40 -7.17 17.13 15.20
CA ARG A 40 -8.47 17.69 14.78
C ARG A 40 -9.26 16.71 13.91
N ASP A 41 -10.58 16.66 14.16
CA ASP A 41 -11.54 15.79 13.46
C ASP A 41 -11.19 14.29 13.55
N SER A 42 -10.63 13.89 14.70
CA SER A 42 -10.23 12.51 14.98
C SER A 42 -11.42 11.53 14.96
N GLY A 43 -11.17 10.33 14.42
CA GLY A 43 -12.11 9.21 14.40
C GLY A 43 -12.23 8.44 15.72
N PHE A 44 -11.36 8.77 16.68
CA PHE A 44 -11.34 8.15 18.00
C PHE A 44 -12.39 8.80 18.91
N LYS A 45 -12.91 8.02 19.88
CA LYS A 45 -13.82 8.54 20.91
C LYS A 45 -13.18 9.63 21.76
N GLN A 46 -11.89 9.48 22.03
CA GLN A 46 -11.03 10.49 22.65
C GLN A 46 -9.93 10.81 21.65
N ALA A 47 -9.80 12.08 21.27
CA ALA A 47 -8.80 12.46 20.28
C ALA A 47 -7.38 12.32 20.86
N PRO A 48 -6.46 11.67 20.12
CA PRO A 48 -5.06 11.65 20.50
C PRO A 48 -4.42 13.02 20.23
N TYR A 49 -3.29 13.26 20.86
CA TYR A 49 -2.44 14.42 20.61
C TYR A 49 -1.28 14.01 19.72
N LEU A 50 -0.71 14.97 18.99
CA LEU A 50 0.35 14.74 18.02
C LEU A 50 1.65 15.44 18.45
N ALA A 51 2.77 14.77 18.24
CA ALA A 51 4.11 15.32 18.39
C ALA A 51 4.96 14.91 17.19
N ARG A 52 5.69 15.85 16.59
CA ARG A 52 6.61 15.59 15.49
C ARG A 52 8.03 15.50 16.02
N ARG A 53 8.74 14.44 15.64
CA ARG A 53 10.16 14.22 15.94
C ARG A 53 11.05 14.97 14.97
N ALA A 54 12.33 15.11 15.32
CA ALA A 54 13.35 15.71 14.48
C ALA A 54 13.53 14.99 13.13
N ASP A 55 13.26 13.68 13.09
CA ASP A 55 13.26 12.91 11.84
C ASP A 55 11.98 13.13 11.00
N GLY A 56 11.10 14.05 11.37
CA GLY A 56 9.85 14.33 10.67
C GLY A 56 8.73 13.34 10.99
N GLN A 57 8.96 12.26 11.75
CA GLN A 57 7.91 11.32 12.10
C GLN A 57 6.90 11.94 13.08
N VAL A 58 5.61 11.84 12.76
CA VAL A 58 4.53 12.25 13.65
C VAL A 58 4.10 11.07 14.53
N LEU A 59 4.13 11.28 15.84
CA LEU A 59 3.71 10.33 16.87
C LEU A 59 2.33 10.68 17.40
N GLN A 60 1.53 9.65 17.71
CA GLN A 60 0.29 9.80 18.45
C GLN A 60 0.53 9.54 19.93
N LEU A 61 0.18 10.52 20.77
CA LEU A 61 0.31 10.47 22.21
C LEU A 61 -1.08 10.56 22.88
N PRO A 62 -1.38 9.72 23.88
CA PRO A 62 -2.49 9.98 24.79
C PRO A 62 -2.32 11.33 25.49
N ARG A 63 -3.44 11.98 25.84
CA ARG A 63 -3.45 13.29 26.52
C ARG A 63 -2.49 13.38 27.70
N LEU A 64 -2.44 12.34 28.54
CA LEU A 64 -1.54 12.30 29.69
C LEU A 64 -0.05 12.38 29.30
N LEU A 65 0.37 11.61 28.29
CA LEU A 65 1.76 11.63 27.83
C LEU A 65 2.11 12.97 27.17
N TYR A 66 1.16 13.58 26.45
CA TYR A 66 1.34 14.89 25.85
C TYR A 66 1.53 15.99 26.91
N LEU A 67 0.68 16.02 27.94
CA LEU A 67 0.80 17.01 29.03
C LEU A 67 2.13 16.87 29.79
N VAL A 68 2.61 15.64 30.01
CA VAL A 68 3.93 15.42 30.61
C VAL A 68 5.04 15.97 29.70
N ALA A 69 4.97 15.71 28.39
CA ALA A 69 5.94 16.23 27.43
C ALA A 69 5.91 17.77 27.31
N GLU A 70 4.72 18.37 27.35
CA GLU A 70 4.53 19.83 27.31
C GLU A 70 5.12 20.54 28.54
N ASN A 71 5.08 19.88 29.71
CA ASN A 71 5.64 20.43 30.95
C ASN A 71 7.13 20.09 31.16
N ALA A 72 7.72 19.25 30.30
CA ALA A 72 9.14 18.86 30.33
C ALA A 72 10.02 19.89 29.60
N ASP A 73 10.13 21.08 30.19
CA ASP A 73 10.86 22.23 29.66
C ASP A 73 12.36 22.25 30.03
N GLY A 74 12.85 21.23 30.75
CA GLY A 74 14.21 21.17 31.28
C GLY A 74 14.46 22.08 32.49
N ARG A 75 13.42 22.68 33.06
CA ARG A 75 13.50 23.49 34.29
C ARG A 75 12.70 22.87 35.44
N ARG A 76 11.53 22.31 35.13
CA ARG A 76 10.66 21.70 36.15
C ARG A 76 11.16 20.33 36.59
N ASN A 77 11.14 20.08 37.89
CA ASN A 77 11.40 18.75 38.44
C ASN A 77 10.16 17.84 38.29
N TYR A 78 10.32 16.54 38.58
CA TYR A 78 9.22 15.57 38.42
C TYR A 78 7.98 15.90 39.27
N GLU A 79 8.17 16.48 40.46
CA GLU A 79 7.09 16.87 41.36
C GLU A 79 6.28 18.06 40.79
N GLN A 80 6.97 19.08 40.30
CA GLN A 80 6.36 20.25 39.65
C GLN A 80 5.59 19.86 38.38
N ILE A 81 6.14 18.92 37.60
CA ILE A 81 5.45 18.35 36.44
C ILE A 81 4.20 17.59 36.89
N ALA A 82 4.28 16.79 37.96
CA ALA A 82 3.14 16.06 38.48
C ALA A 82 2.00 17.00 38.94
N GLN A 83 2.33 18.10 39.61
CA GLN A 83 1.36 19.13 40.01
C GLN A 83 0.70 19.80 38.80
N ALA A 84 1.49 20.25 37.82
CA ALA A 84 0.98 20.89 36.61
C ALA A 84 0.08 19.95 35.78
N VAL A 85 0.52 18.69 35.61
CA VAL A 85 -0.26 17.66 34.89
C VAL A 85 -1.53 17.30 35.67
N THR A 86 -1.50 17.28 37.00
CA THR A 86 -2.71 17.04 37.81
C THR A 86 -3.76 18.11 37.57
N GLN A 87 -3.35 19.39 37.52
CA GLN A 87 -4.24 20.51 37.22
C GLN A 87 -4.80 20.43 35.80
N GLY A 88 -3.96 20.13 34.79
CA GLY A 88 -4.39 20.06 33.38
C GLY A 88 -5.19 18.81 33.02
N PHE A 89 -4.86 17.65 33.60
CA PHE A 89 -5.49 16.37 33.28
C PHE A 89 -6.78 16.13 34.07
N GLY A 90 -6.92 16.74 35.26
CA GLY A 90 -8.09 16.63 36.12
C GLY A 90 -8.16 15.34 36.95
N ARG A 91 -7.04 14.60 37.06
CA ARG A 91 -6.86 13.45 37.95
C ARG A 91 -5.50 13.54 38.63
N GLY A 92 -5.40 13.07 39.87
CA GLY A 92 -4.15 13.06 40.63
C GLY A 92 -3.06 12.22 39.94
N VAL A 93 -1.93 12.85 39.63
CA VAL A 93 -0.72 12.21 39.11
C VAL A 93 0.40 12.44 40.13
N SER A 94 1.03 11.37 40.60
CA SER A 94 2.18 11.43 41.52
C SER A 94 3.50 11.62 40.78
N GLU A 95 4.54 12.04 41.49
CA GLU A 95 5.91 12.12 40.97
C GLU A 95 6.38 10.79 40.37
N ASP A 96 6.17 9.68 41.09
CA ASP A 96 6.55 8.34 40.64
C ASP A 96 5.88 7.97 39.31
N ASN A 97 4.61 8.35 39.13
CA ASN A 97 3.91 8.13 37.87
C ASN A 97 4.58 8.90 36.73
N VAL A 98 4.96 10.16 36.95
CA VAL A 98 5.66 10.96 35.94
C VAL A 98 7.00 10.32 35.59
N ARG A 99 7.78 9.89 36.59
CA ARG A 99 9.06 9.21 36.38
C ARG A 99 8.91 7.95 35.51
N VAL A 100 7.94 7.10 35.83
CA VAL A 100 7.63 5.89 35.05
C VAL A 100 7.21 6.24 33.62
N LEU A 101 6.37 7.26 33.41
CA LEU A 101 5.93 7.67 32.07
C LEU A 101 7.08 8.23 31.23
N VAL A 102 7.97 9.00 31.84
CA VAL A 102 9.18 9.54 31.21
C VAL A 102 10.10 8.41 30.78
N ASP A 103 10.44 7.49 31.70
CA ASP A 103 11.42 6.44 31.46
C ASP A 103 10.92 5.31 30.58
N SER A 104 9.68 4.87 30.79
CA SER A 104 9.14 3.69 30.11
C SER A 104 8.44 4.01 28.78
N LYS A 105 8.03 5.26 28.55
CA LYS A 105 7.26 5.65 27.35
C LYS A 105 7.93 6.77 26.56
N LEU A 106 8.14 7.94 27.16
CA LEU A 106 8.54 9.13 26.41
C LEU A 106 10.00 9.08 25.92
N ARG A 107 10.94 8.58 26.74
CA ARG A 107 12.34 8.37 26.35
C ARG A 107 12.50 7.31 25.26
N PRO A 108 11.90 6.09 25.36
CA PRO A 108 11.94 5.10 24.28
C PRO A 108 11.31 5.56 22.97
N LEU A 109 10.27 6.39 23.04
CA LEU A 109 9.65 7.00 21.85
C LEU A 109 10.51 8.12 21.24
N GLY A 110 11.56 8.57 21.94
CA GLY A 110 12.42 9.66 21.53
C GLY A 110 11.76 11.03 21.57
N VAL A 111 10.79 11.21 22.47
CA VAL A 111 10.13 12.51 22.70
C VAL A 111 10.90 13.35 23.71
N LEU A 112 11.52 12.69 24.70
CA LEU A 112 12.38 13.34 25.70
C LEU A 112 13.84 12.97 25.47
N ALA A 113 14.74 13.86 25.88
CA ALA A 113 16.17 13.59 25.89
C ALA A 113 16.51 12.42 26.85
N ALA A 114 17.59 11.71 26.55
CA ALA A 114 18.14 10.69 27.42
C ALA A 114 18.51 11.27 28.80
N PRO A 115 18.69 10.43 29.84
CA PRO A 115 19.12 10.90 31.17
C PRO A 115 20.39 11.75 31.11
N ASP A 116 21.26 11.44 30.15
CA ASP A 116 22.56 12.06 29.89
C ASP A 116 22.44 13.30 28.98
N GLY A 117 21.22 13.70 28.62
CA GLY A 117 20.94 14.84 27.73
C GLY A 117 21.10 14.54 26.24
N SER A 118 21.63 13.38 25.86
CA SER A 118 21.76 12.98 24.45
C SER A 118 20.40 12.71 23.80
N SER A 119 20.27 13.03 22.51
CA SER A 119 19.06 12.68 21.76
C SER A 119 19.08 11.17 21.42
N PRO A 120 18.04 10.41 21.76
CA PRO A 120 18.01 8.96 21.52
C PRO A 120 18.08 8.64 20.01
N ARG A 121 18.77 7.55 19.65
CA ARG A 121 18.83 7.08 18.25
C ARG A 121 17.43 6.65 17.78
N LEU A 122 16.91 7.34 16.77
CA LEU A 122 15.56 7.16 16.27
C LEU A 122 15.55 5.99 15.27
N SER A 123 14.90 4.87 15.62
CA SER A 123 14.64 3.77 14.69
C SER A 123 13.27 3.93 14.04
N ARG A 124 13.22 4.06 12.72
CA ARG A 124 11.96 4.05 11.97
C ARG A 124 11.49 2.62 11.72
N PRO A 125 10.24 2.27 12.07
CA PRO A 125 9.65 1.03 11.58
C PRO A 125 9.58 1.09 10.04
N ASN A 126 10.12 0.09 9.35
CA ASN A 126 9.99 -0.06 7.90
C ASN A 126 8.83 -1.01 7.60
N PRO A 127 7.58 -0.52 7.41
CA PRO A 127 6.49 -1.39 7.01
C PRO A 127 6.78 -1.97 5.63
N LEU A 128 6.33 -3.21 5.38
CA LEU A 128 6.60 -3.95 4.13
C LEU A 128 6.02 -3.28 2.88
N LEU A 129 5.13 -2.30 3.04
CA LEU A 129 4.50 -1.49 2.00
C LEU A 129 5.00 -0.03 2.04
N ALA A 130 6.18 0.21 2.60
CA ALA A 130 6.86 1.48 2.49
C ALA A 130 7.59 1.59 1.15
N LEU A 131 7.64 2.81 0.62
CA LEU A 131 8.50 3.17 -0.48
C LEU A 131 9.98 3.00 -0.07
N ASN A 132 10.72 2.18 -0.81
CA ASN A 132 12.13 1.87 -0.58
C ASN A 132 13.03 2.71 -1.49
N PHE A 133 14.33 2.75 -1.18
CA PHE A 133 15.35 3.48 -1.97
C PHE A 133 14.94 4.92 -2.30
N LYS A 134 14.47 5.66 -1.27
CA LYS A 134 14.01 7.04 -1.44
C LYS A 134 15.20 7.96 -1.70
N THR A 135 15.14 8.68 -2.81
CA THR A 135 16.05 9.77 -3.11
C THR A 135 15.24 11.06 -3.21
N ALA A 136 15.54 12.02 -2.34
CA ALA A 136 15.00 13.37 -2.43
C ALA A 136 15.64 14.05 -3.64
N VAL A 137 14.81 14.48 -4.60
CA VAL A 137 15.26 15.11 -5.85
C VAL A 137 15.04 16.61 -5.80
N ILE A 138 13.89 17.06 -5.27
CA ILE A 138 13.49 18.46 -5.23
C ILE A 138 13.50 18.93 -3.76
N PRO A 139 14.33 19.94 -3.43
CA PRO A 139 14.39 20.45 -2.07
C PRO A 139 13.13 21.25 -1.70
N PRO A 140 12.81 21.41 -0.41
CA PRO A 140 11.55 22.00 0.03
C PRO A 140 11.35 23.45 -0.45
N GLN A 141 12.44 24.20 -0.66
CA GLN A 141 12.38 25.58 -1.16
C GLN A 141 11.82 25.62 -2.58
N LEU A 142 12.24 24.70 -3.44
CA LEU A 142 11.76 24.60 -4.82
C LEU A 142 10.32 24.08 -4.86
N VAL A 143 9.99 23.10 -4.02
CA VAL A 143 8.58 22.66 -3.83
C VAL A 143 7.70 23.84 -3.42
N ASN A 144 8.16 24.68 -2.49
CA ASN A 144 7.42 25.87 -2.07
C ASN A 144 7.25 26.90 -3.21
N ALA A 145 8.23 27.05 -4.11
CA ALA A 145 8.07 27.89 -5.28
C ALA A 145 7.04 27.33 -6.27
N VAL A 146 7.13 26.02 -6.57
CA VAL A 146 6.20 25.32 -7.46
C VAL A 146 4.75 25.43 -6.96
N THR A 147 4.54 25.24 -5.66
CA THR A 147 3.21 25.35 -5.06
C THR A 147 2.64 26.77 -5.05
N ILE A 148 3.46 27.82 -5.18
CA ILE A 148 2.97 29.21 -5.37
C ILE A 148 2.38 29.35 -6.77
N VAL A 149 3.08 28.84 -7.79
CA VAL A 149 2.63 28.87 -9.18
C VAL A 149 1.31 28.13 -9.36
N PHE A 150 1.18 26.95 -8.73
CA PHE A 150 -0.02 26.13 -8.85
C PHE A 150 -1.15 26.47 -7.87
N ARG A 151 -0.91 27.37 -6.91
CA ARG A 151 -1.91 27.80 -5.91
C ARG A 151 -3.26 28.24 -6.52
N PRO A 152 -3.31 28.98 -7.64
CA PRO A 152 -4.58 29.43 -8.23
C PRO A 152 -5.50 28.28 -8.67
N PHE A 153 -4.95 27.09 -8.99
CA PHE A 153 -5.77 25.93 -9.37
C PHE A 153 -6.65 25.42 -8.23
N PHE A 154 -6.37 25.78 -6.98
CA PHE A 154 -7.23 25.46 -5.83
C PHE A 154 -8.24 26.55 -5.48
N TRP A 155 -8.32 27.63 -6.26
CA TRP A 155 -9.40 28.61 -6.09
C TRP A 155 -10.76 27.96 -6.40
N PRO A 156 -11.81 28.22 -5.61
CA PRO A 156 -13.08 27.49 -5.73
C PRO A 156 -13.67 27.49 -7.13
N LEU A 157 -13.60 28.63 -7.84
CA LEU A 157 -14.10 28.73 -9.21
C LEU A 157 -13.25 27.93 -10.20
N VAL A 158 -11.92 27.98 -10.09
CA VAL A 158 -11.01 27.23 -10.98
C VAL A 158 -11.16 25.73 -10.74
N ALA A 159 -11.25 25.32 -9.46
CA ALA A 159 -11.49 23.93 -9.10
C ALA A 159 -12.84 23.42 -9.60
N LEU A 160 -13.90 24.23 -9.48
CA LEU A 160 -15.20 23.90 -10.04
C LEU A 160 -15.12 23.72 -11.55
N LEU A 161 -14.52 24.67 -12.28
CA LEU A 161 -14.35 24.59 -13.73
C LEU A 161 -13.54 23.35 -14.15
N ALA A 162 -12.45 23.06 -13.46
CA ALA A 162 -11.61 21.90 -13.71
C ALA A 162 -12.38 20.57 -13.52
N VAL A 163 -13.12 20.44 -12.42
CA VAL A 163 -13.96 19.25 -12.16
C VAL A 163 -15.07 19.14 -13.21
N THR A 164 -15.76 20.23 -13.54
CA THR A 164 -16.79 20.19 -14.59
C THR A 164 -16.22 19.87 -15.97
N GLY A 165 -15.02 20.39 -16.28
CA GLY A 165 -14.32 20.09 -17.53
C GLY A 165 -13.89 18.63 -17.61
N PHE A 166 -13.44 18.04 -16.50
CA PHE A 166 -13.12 16.63 -16.40
C PHE A 166 -14.35 15.74 -16.60
N LEU A 167 -15.49 16.07 -15.96
CA LEU A 167 -16.74 15.33 -16.15
C LEU A 167 -17.26 15.46 -17.60
N ALA A 168 -17.11 16.63 -18.22
CA ALA A 168 -17.47 16.84 -19.62
C ALA A 168 -16.53 16.06 -20.57
N LEU A 169 -15.24 16.01 -20.25
CA LEU A 169 -14.25 15.18 -20.96
C LEU A 169 -14.67 13.71 -20.92
N ASP A 170 -15.03 13.18 -19.74
CA ASP A 170 -15.47 11.79 -19.60
C ASP A 170 -16.74 11.52 -20.40
N TRP A 171 -17.71 12.42 -20.31
CA TRP A 171 -18.92 12.32 -21.12
C TRP A 171 -18.60 12.25 -22.62
N CYS A 172 -17.77 13.17 -23.11
CA CYS A 172 -17.37 13.20 -24.51
C CYS A 172 -16.60 11.94 -24.92
N LEU A 173 -15.65 11.51 -24.11
CA LEU A 173 -14.78 10.38 -24.40
C LEU A 173 -15.57 9.07 -24.49
N PHE A 174 -16.43 8.79 -23.51
CA PHE A 174 -17.13 7.50 -23.41
C PHE A 174 -18.42 7.43 -24.24
N PHE A 175 -19.10 8.56 -24.47
CA PHE A 175 -20.41 8.56 -25.15
C PHE A 175 -20.40 9.16 -26.56
N VAL A 176 -19.40 9.99 -26.91
CA VAL A 176 -19.37 10.68 -28.21
C VAL A 176 -18.22 10.18 -29.09
N HIS A 177 -16.99 10.23 -28.60
CA HIS A 177 -15.79 10.01 -29.41
C HIS A 177 -15.39 8.52 -29.47
N GLY A 178 -15.48 7.82 -28.34
CA GLY A 178 -15.01 6.46 -28.21
C GLY A 178 -13.49 6.33 -28.09
N ILE A 179 -13.03 5.16 -27.63
CA ILE A 179 -11.63 4.93 -27.21
C ILE A 179 -10.81 4.15 -28.25
N ALA A 180 -11.49 3.52 -29.21
CA ALA A 180 -10.90 2.48 -30.06
C ALA A 180 -9.86 3.00 -31.07
N GLN A 181 -9.90 4.27 -31.47
CA GLN A 181 -8.95 4.82 -32.45
C GLN A 181 -7.61 5.20 -31.81
N GLY A 182 -7.64 5.91 -30.68
CA GLY A 182 -6.42 6.24 -29.90
C GLY A 182 -5.65 4.99 -29.47
N LEU A 183 -6.34 3.95 -29.01
CA LEU A 183 -5.69 2.70 -28.59
C LEU A 183 -4.99 1.99 -29.75
N ARG A 184 -5.57 2.02 -30.97
CA ARG A 184 -4.95 1.42 -32.17
C ARG A 184 -3.67 2.16 -32.59
N HIS A 185 -3.68 3.49 -32.56
CA HIS A 185 -2.49 4.28 -32.88
C HIS A 185 -1.33 4.02 -31.91
N LEU A 186 -1.64 3.88 -30.62
CA LEU A 186 -0.63 3.59 -29.60
C LEU A 186 0.06 2.23 -29.80
N ILE A 187 -0.70 1.21 -30.20
CA ILE A 187 -0.20 -0.15 -30.38
C ILE A 187 0.64 -0.29 -31.65
N ASN A 188 0.25 0.42 -32.72
CA ASN A 188 0.85 0.22 -34.04
C ASN A 188 2.13 1.02 -34.24
N GLU A 189 2.33 2.13 -33.52
CA GLU A 189 3.46 3.04 -33.72
C GLU A 189 4.36 3.16 -32.48
N PRO A 190 5.58 2.60 -32.51
CA PRO A 190 6.56 2.64 -31.41
C PRO A 190 6.81 4.02 -30.80
N VAL A 191 6.87 5.05 -31.65
CA VAL A 191 7.17 6.43 -31.22
C VAL A 191 6.04 7.00 -30.38
N PHE A 192 4.78 6.70 -30.75
CA PHE A 192 3.61 7.16 -30.00
C PHE A 192 3.51 6.46 -28.64
N PHE A 193 3.91 5.19 -28.55
CA PHE A 193 4.05 4.51 -27.27
C PHE A 193 5.04 5.22 -26.35
N LEU A 194 6.23 5.56 -26.84
CA LEU A 194 7.26 6.23 -26.03
C LEU A 194 6.80 7.62 -25.58
N MET A 195 6.13 8.36 -26.47
CA MET A 195 5.58 9.66 -26.14
C MET A 195 4.46 9.56 -25.09
N ALA A 196 3.52 8.61 -25.25
CA ALA A 196 2.47 8.38 -24.26
C ALA A 196 3.06 7.99 -22.90
N PHE A 197 4.05 7.10 -22.87
CA PHE A 197 4.79 6.75 -21.66
C PHE A 197 5.42 7.98 -21.00
N GLY A 198 6.10 8.83 -21.78
CA GLY A 198 6.68 10.08 -21.29
C GLY A 198 5.64 11.04 -20.71
N LEU A 199 4.47 11.16 -21.35
CA LEU A 199 3.36 11.98 -20.86
C LEU A 199 2.74 11.42 -19.57
N VAL A 200 2.62 10.10 -19.43
CA VAL A 200 2.16 9.47 -18.19
C VAL A 200 3.16 9.72 -17.05
N VAL A 201 4.46 9.56 -17.30
CA VAL A 201 5.50 9.88 -16.31
C VAL A 201 5.46 11.35 -15.91
N LEU A 202 5.24 12.26 -16.88
CA LEU A 202 5.07 13.69 -16.61
C LEU A 202 3.83 13.96 -15.77
N SER A 203 2.70 13.30 -16.07
CA SER A 203 1.48 13.41 -15.28
C SER A 203 1.70 12.92 -13.84
N ALA A 204 2.45 11.84 -13.64
CA ALA A 204 2.79 11.36 -12.29
C ALA A 204 3.65 12.37 -11.50
N ALA A 205 4.56 13.10 -12.15
CA ALA A 205 5.27 14.20 -11.49
C ALA A 205 4.34 15.38 -11.18
N PHE A 206 3.38 15.67 -12.06
CA PHE A 206 2.37 16.72 -11.87
C PHE A 206 1.39 16.36 -10.73
N HIS A 207 1.03 15.09 -10.60
CA HIS A 207 0.24 14.53 -9.50
C HIS A 207 0.87 14.86 -8.14
N GLU A 208 2.17 14.62 -7.98
CA GLU A 208 2.89 14.98 -6.75
C GLU A 208 2.85 16.48 -6.45
N CYS A 209 2.91 17.33 -7.48
CA CYS A 209 2.73 18.77 -7.33
C CYS A 209 1.33 19.12 -6.78
N GLY A 210 0.32 18.32 -7.13
CA GLY A 210 -1.04 18.45 -6.61
C GLY A 210 -1.13 18.23 -5.11
N HIS A 211 -0.51 17.17 -4.57
CA HIS A 211 -0.46 16.93 -3.13
C HIS A 211 0.25 18.07 -2.39
N ALA A 212 1.42 18.48 -2.86
CA ALA A 212 2.16 19.57 -2.23
C ALA A 212 1.37 20.89 -2.24
N THR A 213 0.71 21.19 -3.35
CA THR A 213 -0.06 22.43 -3.51
C THR A 213 -1.31 22.39 -2.64
N GLY A 214 -2.01 21.25 -2.57
CA GLY A 214 -3.16 21.04 -1.68
C GLY A 214 -2.79 21.21 -0.20
N CYS A 215 -1.64 20.64 0.21
CA CYS A 215 -1.05 20.77 1.54
C CYS A 215 -0.78 22.25 1.90
N ARG A 216 -0.09 22.97 1.01
CA ARG A 216 0.23 24.39 1.20
C ARG A 216 -1.01 25.27 1.21
N TYR A 217 -1.98 25.00 0.32
CA TYR A 217 -3.24 25.74 0.29
C TYR A 217 -4.04 25.55 1.58
N GLY A 218 -3.95 24.37 2.21
CA GLY A 218 -4.51 24.11 3.53
C GLY A 218 -3.81 24.81 4.69
N GLY A 219 -2.62 25.39 4.47
CA GLY A 219 -1.82 26.09 5.49
C GLY A 219 -0.70 25.26 6.12
N ALA A 220 -0.45 24.03 5.64
CA ALA A 220 0.68 23.21 6.06
C ALA A 220 1.90 23.46 5.16
N ARG A 221 3.06 22.93 5.56
CA ARG A 221 4.33 23.10 4.84
C ARG A 221 4.70 21.79 4.13
N PRO A 222 4.64 21.73 2.77
CA PRO A 222 5.11 20.56 2.05
C PRO A 222 6.63 20.40 2.22
N GLY A 223 7.08 19.15 2.31
CA GLY A 223 8.48 18.78 2.47
C GLY A 223 9.18 18.58 1.12
N VAL A 224 10.06 17.59 1.06
CA VAL A 224 10.80 17.22 -0.17
C VAL A 224 9.91 16.46 -1.15
N MET A 225 10.20 16.58 -2.45
CA MET A 225 9.73 15.63 -3.45
C MET A 225 10.89 14.77 -3.95
N GLY A 226 10.60 13.54 -4.34
CA GLY A 226 11.63 12.62 -4.78
C GLY A 226 11.08 11.45 -5.57
N VAL A 227 11.99 10.50 -5.81
CA VAL A 227 11.71 9.23 -6.47
C VAL A 227 12.07 8.10 -5.52
N GLY A 228 11.33 7.01 -5.58
CA GLY A 228 11.69 5.77 -4.90
C GLY A 228 11.14 4.56 -5.64
N ILE A 229 11.34 3.38 -5.05
CA ILE A 229 10.82 2.12 -5.57
C ILE A 229 9.70 1.62 -4.64
N TYR A 230 8.48 1.58 -5.17
CA TYR A 230 7.33 1.04 -4.47
C TYR A 230 7.10 -0.41 -4.90
N LEU A 231 7.43 -1.35 -4.01
CA LEU A 231 7.54 -2.80 -4.28
C LEU A 231 8.56 -3.14 -5.37
N VAL A 232 8.20 -2.92 -6.64
CA VAL A 232 9.04 -3.15 -7.83
C VAL A 232 8.95 -2.00 -8.84
N TRP A 233 8.04 -1.04 -8.64
CA TRP A 233 7.76 0.03 -9.59
C TRP A 233 8.43 1.34 -9.16
N PRO A 234 9.02 2.11 -10.09
CA PRO A 234 9.43 3.48 -9.79
C PRO A 234 8.19 4.31 -9.47
N ALA A 235 8.27 5.12 -8.42
CA ALA A 235 7.20 6.01 -8.00
C ALA A 235 7.79 7.35 -7.57
N PHE A 236 7.12 8.44 -7.93
CA PHE A 236 7.37 9.73 -7.33
C PHE A 236 6.75 9.76 -5.93
N TYR A 237 7.23 10.66 -5.08
CA TYR A 237 6.63 10.90 -3.78
C TYR A 237 6.82 12.35 -3.34
N THR A 238 5.85 12.84 -2.58
CA THR A 238 5.90 14.12 -1.88
C THR A 238 5.77 13.89 -0.39
N ASP A 239 6.64 14.51 0.40
CA ASP A 239 6.45 14.54 1.85
C ASP A 239 5.37 15.56 2.23
N VAL A 240 4.18 15.05 2.55
CA VAL A 240 3.04 15.83 3.07
C VAL A 240 2.76 15.50 4.54
N THR A 241 3.74 14.99 5.29
CA THR A 241 3.57 14.61 6.70
C THR A 241 3.04 15.77 7.55
N ASP A 242 3.34 17.00 7.15
CA ASP A 242 2.88 18.20 7.82
C ASP A 242 1.36 18.41 7.75
N ALA A 243 0.66 17.77 6.82
CA ALA A 243 -0.79 17.86 6.66
C ALA A 243 -1.55 17.35 7.88
N TYR A 244 -0.96 16.52 8.74
CA TYR A 244 -1.61 16.05 9.98
C TYR A 244 -1.98 17.18 10.96
N ARG A 245 -1.35 18.37 10.85
CA ARG A 245 -1.73 19.56 11.63
C ARG A 245 -3.05 20.20 11.16
N LEU A 246 -3.47 19.89 9.93
CA LEU A 246 -4.66 20.46 9.31
C LEU A 246 -5.92 19.78 9.85
N GLY A 247 -7.04 20.50 9.77
CA GLY A 247 -8.38 19.90 9.93
C GLY A 247 -8.74 19.00 8.76
N LYS A 248 -9.86 18.27 8.87
CA LYS A 248 -10.31 17.28 7.88
C LYS A 248 -10.33 17.80 6.45
N GLY A 249 -10.85 19.02 6.21
CA GLY A 249 -10.92 19.59 4.87
C GLY A 249 -9.55 19.93 4.25
N GLY A 250 -8.55 20.29 5.08
CA GLY A 250 -7.18 20.54 4.61
C GLY A 250 -6.44 19.25 4.25
N ARG A 251 -6.64 18.21 5.07
CA ARG A 251 -6.12 16.86 4.81
C ARG A 251 -6.70 16.25 3.54
N LEU A 252 -8.03 16.22 3.41
CA LEU A 252 -8.69 15.72 2.20
C LEU A 252 -8.28 16.48 0.93
N ARG A 253 -8.08 17.80 1.01
CA ARG A 253 -7.55 18.57 -0.12
C ARG A 253 -6.14 18.14 -0.52
N THR A 254 -5.33 17.78 0.47
CA THR A 254 -3.98 17.25 0.23
C THR A 254 -4.06 15.89 -0.42
N ASP A 255 -4.89 14.98 0.10
CA ASP A 255 -5.05 13.62 -0.42
C ASP A 255 -5.63 13.59 -1.84
N PHE A 256 -6.66 14.39 -2.12
CA PHE A 256 -7.22 14.52 -3.47
C PHE A 256 -6.35 15.36 -4.41
N GLY A 257 -5.31 16.02 -3.90
CA GLY A 257 -4.49 16.94 -4.68
C GLY A 257 -3.87 16.29 -5.91
N GLY A 258 -3.33 15.07 -5.76
CA GLY A 258 -2.72 14.33 -6.87
C GLY A 258 -3.73 13.93 -7.94
N VAL A 259 -4.82 13.26 -7.55
CA VAL A 259 -5.93 12.91 -8.46
C VAL A 259 -6.50 14.16 -9.15
N TYR A 260 -6.66 15.27 -8.44
CA TYR A 260 -7.12 16.53 -9.02
C TYR A 260 -6.16 17.06 -10.09
N PHE A 261 -4.85 16.92 -9.90
CA PHE A 261 -3.85 17.35 -10.88
C PHE A 261 -3.80 16.42 -12.11
N ASN A 262 -4.04 15.12 -11.93
CA ASN A 262 -4.28 14.23 -13.07
C ASN A 262 -5.50 14.67 -13.89
N ALA A 263 -6.61 15.07 -13.23
CA ALA A 263 -7.78 15.62 -13.91
C ALA A 263 -7.46 16.89 -14.72
N LEU A 264 -6.72 17.84 -14.13
CA LEU A 264 -6.25 19.03 -14.83
C LEU A 264 -5.37 18.70 -16.03
N PHE A 265 -4.47 17.72 -15.89
CA PHE A 265 -3.61 17.27 -16.98
C PHE A 265 -4.43 16.70 -18.14
N MET A 266 -5.43 15.88 -17.85
CA MET A 266 -6.33 15.32 -18.87
C MET A 266 -7.17 16.38 -19.56
N VAL A 267 -7.70 17.36 -18.82
CA VAL A 267 -8.45 18.49 -19.42
C VAL A 267 -7.54 19.32 -20.34
N ALA A 268 -6.29 19.56 -19.94
CA ALA A 268 -5.31 20.24 -20.78
C ALA A 268 -4.96 19.41 -22.03
N ALA A 269 -4.75 18.10 -21.87
CA ALA A 269 -4.49 17.18 -22.98
C ALA A 269 -5.66 17.15 -23.98
N LEU A 270 -6.90 17.16 -23.50
CA LEU A 270 -8.08 17.28 -24.35
C LEU A 270 -8.11 18.63 -25.07
N GLY A 271 -7.81 19.74 -24.38
CA GLY A 271 -7.71 21.06 -25.02
C GLY A 271 -6.71 21.08 -26.17
N ILE A 272 -5.53 20.46 -25.99
CA ILE A 272 -4.53 20.33 -27.05
C ILE A 272 -5.04 19.43 -28.17
N TYR A 273 -5.69 18.30 -27.84
CA TYR A 273 -6.29 17.41 -28.83
C TYR A 273 -7.33 18.13 -29.70
N LEU A 274 -8.19 18.96 -29.12
CA LEU A 274 -9.18 19.72 -29.88
C LEU A 274 -8.56 20.73 -30.86
N LEU A 275 -7.31 21.14 -30.63
CA LEU A 275 -6.56 22.04 -31.51
C LEU A 275 -5.75 21.30 -32.57
N THR A 276 -5.21 20.13 -32.25
CA THR A 276 -4.25 19.40 -33.11
C THR A 276 -4.82 18.14 -33.76
N HIS A 277 -5.94 17.63 -33.27
CA HIS A 277 -6.52 16.32 -33.61
C HIS A 277 -5.55 15.15 -33.44
N PHE A 278 -4.59 15.27 -32.51
CA PHE A 278 -3.57 14.25 -32.32
C PHE A 278 -4.05 13.12 -31.41
N GLU A 279 -4.49 12.01 -32.02
CA GLU A 279 -5.14 10.86 -31.37
C GLU A 279 -4.36 10.21 -30.21
N VAL A 280 -3.04 10.36 -30.16
CA VAL A 280 -2.24 9.82 -29.05
C VAL A 280 -2.62 10.46 -27.71
N LEU A 281 -3.08 11.72 -27.72
CA LEU A 281 -3.56 12.40 -26.51
C LEU A 281 -4.82 11.72 -25.93
N ILE A 282 -5.72 11.21 -26.78
CA ILE A 282 -6.88 10.43 -26.34
C ILE A 282 -6.42 9.13 -25.67
N ALA A 283 -5.43 8.44 -26.24
CA ALA A 283 -4.86 7.24 -25.63
C ALA A 283 -4.23 7.54 -24.27
N VAL A 284 -3.51 8.66 -24.14
CA VAL A 284 -2.93 9.12 -22.87
C VAL A 284 -4.02 9.42 -21.85
N ILE A 285 -5.08 10.13 -22.23
CA ILE A 285 -6.23 10.41 -21.33
C ILE A 285 -6.81 9.10 -20.80
N VAL A 286 -7.03 8.12 -21.67
CA VAL A 286 -7.56 6.81 -21.26
C VAL A 286 -6.61 6.09 -20.29
N LEU A 287 -5.30 6.10 -20.56
CA LEU A 287 -4.30 5.53 -19.64
C LEU A 287 -4.31 6.23 -18.28
N LEU A 288 -4.40 7.56 -18.25
CA LEU A 288 -4.49 8.35 -17.03
C LEU A 288 -5.79 8.09 -16.26
N GLN A 289 -6.89 7.75 -16.94
CA GLN A 289 -8.12 7.32 -16.26
C GLN A 289 -7.97 5.96 -15.59
N PHE A 290 -7.32 5.01 -16.24
CA PHE A 290 -6.99 3.75 -15.59
C PHE A 290 -6.04 3.96 -14.39
N GLU A 291 -5.05 4.84 -14.54
CA GLU A 291 -4.15 5.21 -13.44
C GLU A 291 -4.92 5.84 -12.27
N MET A 292 -5.83 6.77 -12.55
CA MET A 292 -6.66 7.41 -11.53
C MET A 292 -7.53 6.41 -10.78
N ILE A 293 -8.20 5.49 -11.49
CA ILE A 293 -8.98 4.41 -10.86
C ILE A 293 -8.07 3.53 -10.01
N HIS A 294 -6.88 3.20 -10.52
CA HIS A 294 -5.90 2.39 -9.81
C HIS A 294 -5.51 3.02 -8.46
N GLN A 295 -5.39 4.36 -8.36
CA GLN A 295 -5.10 5.08 -7.10
C GLN A 295 -6.17 4.88 -6.00
N PHE A 296 -7.38 4.46 -6.36
CA PHE A 296 -8.46 4.18 -5.40
C PHE A 296 -8.59 2.69 -5.04
N LEU A 297 -7.81 1.81 -5.65
CA LEU A 297 -7.87 0.38 -5.35
C LEU A 297 -7.26 0.10 -3.96
N PRO A 298 -7.92 -0.71 -3.12
CA PRO A 298 -7.64 -0.76 -1.69
C PRO A 298 -6.53 -1.76 -1.31
N PHE A 299 -5.60 -2.09 -2.21
CA PHE A 299 -4.60 -3.14 -1.95
C PHE A 299 -3.22 -2.61 -1.55
N LEU A 300 -2.98 -1.31 -1.75
CA LEU A 300 -1.73 -0.60 -1.43
C LEU A 300 -2.01 0.73 -0.72
N ARG A 301 -0.96 1.41 -0.24
CA ARG A 301 -1.06 2.76 0.34
C ARG A 301 -1.08 3.82 -0.78
N LEU A 302 -2.14 3.77 -1.59
CA LEU A 302 -2.42 4.73 -2.66
C LEU A 302 -3.32 5.85 -2.14
N ASP A 303 -3.61 6.86 -2.96
CA ASP A 303 -4.40 8.03 -2.55
C ASP A 303 -5.75 7.68 -1.92
N GLY A 304 -6.48 6.72 -2.51
CA GLY A 304 -7.77 6.30 -1.98
C GLY A 304 -7.69 5.75 -0.55
N TYR A 305 -6.56 5.14 -0.18
CA TYR A 305 -6.32 4.72 1.20
C TYR A 305 -6.18 5.92 2.15
N TYR A 306 -5.41 6.94 1.76
CA TYR A 306 -5.22 8.16 2.55
C TYR A 306 -6.52 8.96 2.67
N VAL A 307 -7.28 9.09 1.59
CA VAL A 307 -8.62 9.70 1.59
C VAL A 307 -9.53 9.04 2.62
N ILE A 308 -9.61 7.70 2.67
CA ILE A 308 -10.44 7.00 3.65
C ILE A 308 -9.89 7.17 5.08
N ALA A 309 -8.56 7.13 5.25
CA ALA A 309 -7.92 7.35 6.55
C ALA A 309 -8.22 8.75 7.11
N ASP A 310 -8.17 9.79 6.29
CA ASP A 310 -8.39 11.16 6.74
C ASP A 310 -9.87 11.56 6.77
N LEU A 311 -10.71 10.92 5.94
CA LEU A 311 -12.16 11.01 6.04
C LEU A 311 -12.67 10.45 7.38
N THR A 312 -12.11 9.31 7.79
CA THR A 312 -12.43 8.64 9.06
C THR A 312 -11.67 9.21 10.25
N GLY A 313 -10.57 9.94 10.02
CA GLY A 313 -9.71 10.47 11.08
C GLY A 313 -8.95 9.38 11.84
N VAL A 314 -8.63 8.26 11.18
CA VAL A 314 -7.92 7.12 11.76
C VAL A 314 -6.66 6.84 10.93
N PRO A 315 -5.46 7.15 11.45
CA PRO A 315 -4.24 6.80 10.75
C PRO A 315 -3.97 5.30 10.85
N ASP A 316 -3.23 4.82 9.85
CA ASP A 316 -2.81 3.43 9.66
C ASP A 316 -3.94 2.40 9.77
N ILE A 317 -4.93 2.47 8.87
CA ILE A 317 -6.04 1.51 8.82
C ILE A 317 -5.51 0.08 8.58
N PHE A 318 -4.41 -0.08 7.85
CA PHE A 318 -3.81 -1.38 7.58
C PHE A 318 -3.36 -2.10 8.87
N ALA A 319 -2.83 -1.37 9.86
CA ALA A 319 -2.49 -1.95 11.16
C ALA A 319 -3.71 -2.54 11.90
N ARG A 320 -4.91 -2.03 11.60
CA ARG A 320 -6.18 -2.42 12.22
C ARG A 320 -6.89 -3.56 11.50
N MET A 321 -6.46 -3.99 10.31
CA MET A 321 -7.11 -5.08 9.57
C MET A 321 -7.29 -6.34 10.42
N LYS A 322 -6.21 -6.83 11.03
CA LYS A 322 -6.26 -8.05 11.86
C LYS A 322 -7.14 -7.88 13.11
N PRO A 323 -6.99 -6.82 13.92
CA PRO A 323 -7.91 -6.53 15.03
C PRO A 323 -9.38 -6.48 14.60
N VAL A 324 -9.70 -5.81 13.48
CA VAL A 324 -11.07 -5.69 12.96
C VAL A 324 -11.62 -7.06 12.59
N LEU A 325 -10.92 -7.83 11.77
CA LEU A 325 -11.35 -9.19 11.37
C LEU A 325 -11.53 -10.10 12.58
N LEU A 326 -10.63 -10.06 13.56
CA LEU A 326 -10.73 -10.85 14.77
C LEU A 326 -11.89 -10.42 15.68
N SER A 327 -12.24 -9.14 15.68
CA SER A 327 -13.37 -8.61 16.46
C SER A 327 -14.73 -8.99 15.89
N MET A 328 -14.79 -9.43 14.63
CA MET A 328 -16.01 -9.97 14.01
C MET A 328 -16.29 -11.43 14.39
N LEU A 329 -15.33 -12.15 14.98
CA LEU A 329 -15.55 -13.54 15.41
C LEU A 329 -16.41 -13.55 16.68
N PRO A 330 -17.56 -14.28 16.69
CA PRO A 330 -18.51 -14.26 17.82
C PRO A 330 -17.90 -14.64 19.18
N TRP A 331 -16.88 -15.49 19.15
CA TRP A 331 -16.20 -16.05 20.32
C TRP A 331 -15.00 -15.23 20.81
N ARG A 332 -14.70 -14.06 20.22
CA ARG A 332 -13.60 -13.20 20.66
C ARG A 332 -14.10 -11.86 21.16
N LYS A 333 -13.54 -11.41 22.28
CA LYS A 333 -13.77 -10.04 22.76
C LYS A 333 -13.21 -9.04 21.74
N PRO A 334 -13.94 -7.97 21.40
CA PRO A 334 -13.46 -6.96 20.47
C PRO A 334 -12.15 -6.34 20.96
N ASP A 335 -11.17 -6.25 20.06
CA ASP A 335 -9.85 -5.69 20.36
C ASP A 335 -9.96 -4.21 20.79
N PRO A 336 -9.23 -3.77 21.83
CA PRO A 336 -9.18 -2.37 22.25
C PRO A 336 -8.92 -1.38 21.12
N GLN A 337 -8.12 -1.75 20.11
CA GLN A 337 -7.83 -0.89 18.95
C GLN A 337 -9.06 -0.58 18.09
N VAL A 338 -10.12 -1.39 18.18
CA VAL A 338 -11.37 -1.21 17.44
C VAL A 338 -12.42 -0.51 18.33
N THR A 339 -12.40 -0.77 19.64
CA THR A 339 -13.40 -0.24 20.57
C THR A 339 -13.23 1.25 20.89
N VAL A 340 -12.00 1.76 20.75
CA VAL A 340 -11.65 3.18 20.90
C VAL A 340 -12.17 4.08 19.77
N LEU A 341 -12.58 3.49 18.64
CA LEU A 341 -13.14 4.22 17.51
C LEU A 341 -14.60 4.62 17.74
N LYS A 342 -15.02 5.75 17.15
CA LYS A 342 -16.43 6.14 17.05
C LYS A 342 -17.22 5.07 16.28
N ASN A 343 -18.53 4.94 16.54
CA ASN A 343 -19.33 3.86 15.98
C ASN A 343 -19.41 3.91 14.44
N TRP A 344 -19.68 5.09 13.87
CA TRP A 344 -19.73 5.25 12.40
C TRP A 344 -18.35 5.00 11.77
N VAL A 345 -17.27 5.45 12.41
CA VAL A 345 -15.89 5.22 11.96
C VAL A 345 -15.58 3.73 11.94
N ARG A 346 -16.00 3.00 12.98
CA ARG A 346 -15.83 1.55 13.02
C ARG A 346 -16.56 0.88 11.87
N ILE A 347 -17.79 1.29 11.55
CA ILE A 347 -18.55 0.72 10.42
C ILE A 347 -17.80 0.94 9.10
N VAL A 348 -17.35 2.17 8.84
CA VAL A 348 -16.63 2.51 7.60
C VAL A 348 -15.31 1.74 7.51
N VAL A 349 -14.52 1.71 8.59
CA VAL A 349 -13.25 0.96 8.63
C VAL A 349 -13.50 -0.53 8.43
N THR A 350 -14.50 -1.11 9.09
CA THR A 350 -14.84 -2.52 8.90
C THR A 350 -15.28 -2.82 7.46
N ALA A 351 -16.15 -2.00 6.88
CA ALA A 351 -16.59 -2.15 5.49
C ALA A 351 -15.40 -2.07 4.53
N TRP A 352 -14.51 -1.09 4.72
CA TRP A 352 -13.30 -0.96 3.92
C TRP A 352 -12.35 -2.16 4.09
N VAL A 353 -12.16 -2.67 5.31
CA VAL A 353 -11.32 -3.87 5.55
C VAL A 353 -11.92 -5.09 4.87
N LEU A 354 -13.23 -5.31 4.95
CA LEU A 354 -13.90 -6.42 4.29
C LEU A 354 -13.78 -6.33 2.77
N PHE A 355 -14.04 -5.15 2.21
CA PHE A 355 -13.88 -4.89 0.78
C PHE A 355 -12.43 -5.13 0.33
N THR A 356 -11.45 -4.61 1.08
CA THR A 356 -10.02 -4.82 0.83
C THR A 356 -9.65 -6.29 0.82
N VAL A 357 -10.05 -7.04 1.84
CA VAL A 357 -9.75 -8.48 1.96
C VAL A 357 -10.41 -9.26 0.82
N ALA A 358 -11.69 -8.99 0.54
CA ALA A 358 -12.40 -9.64 -0.56
C ALA A 358 -11.76 -9.33 -1.91
N PHE A 359 -11.42 -8.06 -2.17
CA PHE A 359 -10.76 -7.62 -3.40
C PHE A 359 -9.37 -8.28 -3.54
N VAL A 360 -8.56 -8.29 -2.49
CA VAL A 360 -7.23 -8.93 -2.51
C VAL A 360 -7.37 -10.44 -2.76
N LEU A 361 -8.29 -11.12 -2.07
CA LEU A 361 -8.53 -12.56 -2.29
C LEU A 361 -9.00 -12.83 -3.72
N TYR A 362 -9.90 -12.01 -4.26
CA TYR A 362 -10.37 -12.10 -5.63
C TYR A 362 -9.23 -11.85 -6.64
N ALA A 363 -8.45 -10.78 -6.47
CA ALA A 363 -7.34 -10.43 -7.34
C ALA A 363 -6.25 -11.51 -7.34
N TYR A 364 -5.85 -12.02 -6.17
CA TYR A 364 -4.90 -13.13 -6.07
C TYR A 364 -5.48 -14.44 -6.63
N GLY A 365 -6.77 -14.71 -6.39
CA GLY A 365 -7.45 -15.89 -6.93
C GLY A 365 -7.46 -15.89 -8.46
N LEU A 366 -7.86 -14.78 -9.08
CA LEU A 366 -7.81 -14.60 -10.52
C LEU A 366 -6.38 -14.63 -11.06
N MET A 367 -5.44 -13.96 -10.39
CA MET A 367 -4.03 -13.98 -10.78
C MET A 367 -3.48 -15.41 -10.80
N LEU A 368 -3.80 -16.22 -9.79
CA LEU A 368 -3.39 -17.64 -9.74
C LEU A 368 -4.09 -18.46 -10.82
N LEU A 369 -5.38 -18.23 -11.07
CA LEU A 369 -6.14 -18.93 -12.11
C LEU A 369 -5.57 -18.65 -13.52
N HIS A 370 -5.26 -17.38 -13.81
CA HIS A 370 -4.73 -16.95 -15.10
C HIS A 370 -3.21 -16.99 -15.20
N LEU A 371 -2.51 -17.49 -14.17
CA LEU A 371 -1.05 -17.54 -14.14
C LEU A 371 -0.44 -18.24 -15.37
N PRO A 372 -0.95 -19.39 -15.86
CA PRO A 372 -0.40 -20.03 -17.05
C PRO A 372 -0.57 -19.16 -18.31
N THR A 373 -1.70 -18.46 -18.45
CA THR A 373 -1.94 -17.54 -19.57
C THR A 373 -1.01 -16.34 -19.52
N ILE A 374 -0.83 -15.75 -18.34
CA ILE A 374 0.09 -14.62 -18.13
C ILE A 374 1.52 -15.04 -18.45
N VAL A 375 1.98 -16.17 -17.92
CA VAL A 375 3.34 -16.68 -18.16
C VAL A 375 3.55 -17.04 -19.62
N GLY A 376 2.61 -17.75 -20.25
CA GLY A 376 2.73 -18.12 -21.67
C GLY A 376 2.74 -16.90 -22.59
N THR A 377 1.88 -15.92 -22.33
CA THR A 377 1.85 -14.66 -23.09
C THR A 377 3.13 -13.86 -22.87
N ALA A 378 3.65 -13.80 -21.64
CA ALA A 378 4.90 -13.12 -21.33
C ALA A 378 6.09 -13.78 -22.05
N VAL A 379 6.19 -15.11 -22.04
CA VAL A 379 7.25 -15.85 -22.74
C VAL A 379 7.17 -15.64 -24.25
N ALA A 380 5.97 -15.72 -24.84
CA ALA A 380 5.75 -15.49 -26.26
C ALA A 380 6.07 -14.05 -26.68
N SER A 381 5.65 -13.06 -25.88
CA SER A 381 5.96 -11.65 -26.14
C SER A 381 7.44 -11.36 -25.98
N PHE A 382 8.09 -11.94 -24.97
CA PHE A 382 9.52 -11.82 -24.74
C PHE A 382 10.34 -12.38 -25.90
N SER A 383 10.00 -13.59 -26.37
CA SER A 383 10.71 -14.21 -27.49
C SER A 383 10.50 -13.43 -28.80
N ALA A 384 9.29 -12.94 -29.05
CA ALA A 384 8.99 -12.10 -30.21
C ALA A 384 9.80 -10.79 -30.18
N LEU A 385 9.78 -10.06 -29.06
CA LEU A 385 10.50 -8.79 -28.92
C LEU A 385 12.02 -8.98 -29.03
N LEU A 386 12.57 -10.06 -28.48
CA LEU A 386 14.00 -10.38 -28.62
C LEU A 386 14.38 -10.69 -30.07
N GLY A 387 13.50 -11.41 -30.79
CA GLY A 387 13.63 -11.65 -32.23
C GLY A 387 13.66 -10.34 -33.03
N HIS A 388 12.68 -9.46 -32.81
CA HIS A 388 12.60 -8.14 -33.44
C HIS A 388 13.83 -7.27 -33.15
N ALA A 389 14.29 -7.22 -31.89
CA ALA A 389 15.50 -6.49 -31.50
C ALA A 389 16.73 -7.00 -32.26
N SER A 390 16.91 -8.32 -32.31
CA SER A 390 18.08 -8.93 -32.96
C SER A 390 18.11 -8.67 -34.47
N LEU A 391 16.96 -8.71 -35.15
CA LEU A 391 16.82 -8.46 -36.58
C LEU A 391 16.99 -6.97 -36.91
N ALA A 392 16.43 -6.07 -36.10
CA ALA A 392 16.57 -4.62 -36.26
C ALA A 392 18.04 -4.17 -36.10
N ILE A 393 18.76 -4.72 -35.12
CA ILE A 393 20.20 -4.44 -34.92
C ILE A 393 21.02 -4.96 -36.10
N LYS A 394 20.76 -6.18 -36.56
CA LYS A 394 21.47 -6.77 -37.72
C LYS A 394 21.22 -6.04 -39.03
N SER A 395 20.04 -5.45 -39.20
CA SER A 395 19.67 -4.66 -40.39
C SER A 395 20.11 -3.19 -40.33
N GLY A 396 20.88 -2.79 -39.30
CA GLY A 396 21.35 -1.41 -39.14
C GLY A 396 20.30 -0.44 -38.59
N GLN A 397 19.11 -0.91 -38.22
CA GLN A 397 18.03 -0.11 -37.65
C GLN A 397 18.19 0.02 -36.13
N VAL A 398 19.23 0.72 -35.69
CA VAL A 398 19.62 0.83 -34.28
C VAL A 398 18.49 1.37 -33.40
N ALA A 399 17.71 2.35 -33.88
CA ALA A 399 16.61 2.94 -33.11
C ALA A 399 15.49 1.94 -32.78
N ILE A 400 15.07 1.13 -33.75
CA ILE A 400 14.04 0.09 -33.56
C ILE A 400 14.59 -1.01 -32.64
N GLY A 401 15.85 -1.38 -32.82
CA GLY A 401 16.52 -2.34 -31.94
C GLY A 401 16.55 -1.88 -30.48
N LEU A 402 16.96 -0.64 -30.22
CA LEU A 402 16.96 -0.04 -28.88
C LEU A 402 15.56 0.03 -28.27
N PHE A 403 14.54 0.40 -29.07
CA PHE A 403 13.16 0.42 -28.62
C PHE A 403 12.65 -0.97 -28.20
N SER A 404 12.93 -2.01 -29.00
CA SER A 404 12.56 -3.38 -28.65
C SER A 404 13.28 -3.85 -27.38
N VAL A 405 14.55 -3.49 -27.18
CA VAL A 405 15.27 -3.78 -25.93
C VAL A 405 14.60 -3.09 -24.74
N PHE A 406 14.22 -1.82 -24.89
CA PHE A 406 13.49 -1.08 -23.86
C PHE A 406 12.14 -1.73 -23.52
N GLN A 407 11.38 -2.19 -24.51
CA GLN A 407 10.14 -2.93 -24.29
C GLN A 407 10.37 -4.26 -23.57
N VAL A 408 11.45 -4.99 -23.89
CA VAL A 408 11.84 -6.20 -23.16
C VAL A 408 12.10 -5.88 -21.69
N LEU A 409 12.87 -4.81 -21.41
CA LEU A 409 13.13 -4.37 -20.04
C LEU A 409 11.82 -4.03 -19.31
N LEU A 410 10.92 -3.30 -19.96
CA LEU A 410 9.63 -2.93 -19.38
C LEU A 410 8.73 -4.13 -19.12
N LEU A 411 8.74 -5.15 -20.00
CA LEU A 411 7.97 -6.39 -19.85
C LEU A 411 8.53 -7.29 -18.73
N THR A 412 9.85 -7.33 -18.57
CA THR A 412 10.47 -8.19 -17.54
C THR A 412 10.18 -7.74 -16.11
N LEU A 413 10.04 -6.44 -15.87
CA LEU A 413 9.73 -5.87 -14.55
C LEU A 413 8.45 -6.47 -13.90
N PRO A 414 7.26 -6.40 -14.54
CA PRO A 414 6.05 -7.01 -13.97
C PRO A 414 6.14 -8.53 -13.84
N VAL A 415 6.85 -9.24 -14.75
CA VAL A 415 7.04 -10.69 -14.65
C VAL A 415 7.89 -11.06 -13.43
N LEU A 416 8.99 -10.34 -13.20
CA LEU A 416 9.84 -10.50 -12.02
C LEU A 416 9.08 -10.14 -10.75
N GLY A 417 8.30 -9.05 -10.78
CA GLY A 417 7.45 -8.64 -9.66
C GLY A 417 6.40 -9.69 -9.29
N LEU A 418 5.75 -10.28 -10.30
CA LEU A 418 4.80 -11.38 -10.13
C LEU A 418 5.47 -12.61 -9.52
N GLY A 419 6.61 -13.02 -10.06
CA GLY A 419 7.40 -14.14 -9.54
C GLY A 419 7.83 -13.93 -8.08
N TRP A 420 8.30 -12.73 -7.76
CA TRP A 420 8.69 -12.36 -6.40
C TRP A 420 7.49 -12.37 -5.44
N MET A 421 6.34 -11.82 -5.85
CA MET A 421 5.11 -11.78 -5.06
C MET A 421 4.59 -13.19 -4.76
N LEU A 422 4.57 -14.08 -5.77
CA LEU A 422 4.20 -15.49 -5.61
C LEU A 422 5.17 -16.22 -4.69
N GLY A 423 6.48 -16.05 -4.90
CA GLY A 423 7.52 -16.63 -4.04
C GLY A 423 7.36 -16.20 -2.58
N ARG A 424 7.11 -14.91 -2.33
CA ARG A 424 6.85 -14.40 -0.98
C ARG A 424 5.55 -14.94 -0.38
N LEU A 425 4.49 -15.08 -1.17
CA LEU A 425 3.22 -15.64 -0.70
C LEU A 425 3.45 -17.08 -0.21
N VAL A 426 4.08 -17.92 -1.03
CA VAL A 426 4.40 -19.31 -0.68
C VAL A 426 5.30 -19.36 0.54
N GLN A 427 6.40 -18.60 0.55
CA GLN A 427 7.33 -18.53 1.69
C GLN A 427 6.60 -18.13 2.98
N ARG A 428 5.73 -17.12 2.92
CA ARG A 428 4.97 -16.64 4.09
C ARG A 428 3.98 -17.67 4.58
N MET A 429 3.28 -18.38 3.69
CA MET A 429 2.39 -19.47 4.07
C MET A 429 3.16 -20.60 4.76
N LEU A 430 4.32 -21.00 4.21
CA LEU A 430 5.18 -22.02 4.81
C LEU A 430 5.69 -21.63 6.20
N VAL A 431 6.22 -20.41 6.34
CA VAL A 431 6.74 -19.89 7.63
C VAL A 431 5.63 -19.76 8.67
N VAL A 432 4.48 -19.19 8.30
CA VAL A 432 3.35 -19.01 9.23
C VAL A 432 2.80 -20.36 9.67
N SER A 433 2.64 -21.31 8.74
CA SER A 433 2.23 -22.69 9.06
C SER A 433 3.24 -23.35 9.99
N TRP A 434 4.54 -23.23 9.71
CA TRP A 434 5.60 -23.80 10.54
C TRP A 434 5.59 -23.24 11.98
N VAL A 435 5.53 -21.91 12.12
CA VAL A 435 5.56 -21.22 13.41
C VAL A 435 4.29 -21.50 14.22
N ARG A 436 3.10 -21.45 13.59
CA ARG A 436 1.83 -21.69 14.29
C ARG A 436 1.63 -23.15 14.71
N THR A 437 2.28 -24.10 14.03
CA THR A 437 2.16 -25.53 14.31
C THR A 437 3.34 -26.06 15.13
N ARG A 438 4.22 -25.19 15.66
CA ARG A 438 5.34 -25.58 16.52
C ARG A 438 4.82 -26.30 17.76
N GLY A 439 5.33 -27.52 18.01
CA GLY A 439 4.92 -28.37 19.13
C GLY A 439 3.58 -29.10 18.93
N ARG A 440 2.94 -29.01 17.76
CA ARG A 440 1.64 -29.64 17.45
C ARG A 440 1.71 -30.42 16.12
N PRO A 441 2.20 -31.67 16.13
CA PRO A 441 2.48 -32.42 14.89
C PRO A 441 1.22 -32.65 14.04
N PHE A 442 0.07 -32.93 14.67
CA PHE A 442 -1.19 -33.12 13.95
C PHE A 442 -1.61 -31.88 13.15
N HIS A 443 -1.58 -30.69 13.77
CA HIS A 443 -1.89 -29.43 13.09
C HIS A 443 -0.91 -29.09 11.97
N ARG A 444 0.34 -29.56 12.08
CA ARG A 444 1.35 -29.40 11.04
C ARG A 444 1.02 -30.22 9.80
N VAL A 445 0.72 -31.51 10.01
CA VAL A 445 0.35 -32.42 8.91
C VAL A 445 -0.90 -31.93 8.21
N THR A 446 -1.94 -31.54 8.95
CA THR A 446 -3.19 -31.03 8.35
C THR A 446 -2.99 -29.73 7.57
N ALA A 447 -2.18 -28.79 8.08
CA ALA A 447 -1.86 -27.56 7.36
C ALA A 447 -1.14 -27.84 6.03
N TYR A 448 -0.14 -28.72 6.02
CA TYR A 448 0.57 -29.08 4.79
C TYR A 448 -0.31 -29.87 3.82
N LEU A 449 -1.15 -30.79 4.30
CA LEU A 449 -2.13 -31.49 3.45
C LEU A 449 -3.11 -30.52 2.79
N ALA A 450 -3.64 -29.54 3.53
CA ALA A 450 -4.53 -28.52 2.96
C ALA A 450 -3.83 -27.66 1.91
N MET A 451 -2.56 -27.28 2.14
CA MET A 451 -1.75 -26.55 1.16
C MET A 451 -1.50 -27.38 -0.10
N SER A 452 -1.14 -28.66 0.05
CA SER A 452 -0.93 -29.59 -1.07
C SER A 452 -2.22 -29.82 -1.86
N ALA A 453 -3.37 -29.97 -1.18
CA ALA A 453 -4.67 -30.10 -1.84
C ALA A 453 -5.03 -28.84 -2.64
N GLY A 454 -4.80 -27.64 -2.09
CA GLY A 454 -4.98 -26.38 -2.81
C GLY A 454 -4.07 -26.26 -4.03
N ALA A 455 -2.81 -26.70 -3.92
CA ALA A 455 -1.88 -26.72 -5.06
C ALA A 455 -2.35 -27.71 -6.15
N LEU A 456 -2.82 -28.90 -5.77
CA LEU A 456 -3.38 -29.87 -6.72
C LEU A 456 -4.64 -29.34 -7.42
N LEU A 457 -5.52 -28.64 -6.70
CA LEU A 457 -6.68 -27.98 -7.30
C LEU A 457 -6.28 -26.90 -8.30
N LEU A 458 -5.24 -26.12 -8.00
CA LEU A 458 -4.69 -25.13 -8.95
C LEU A 458 -4.10 -25.81 -10.18
N VAL A 459 -3.32 -26.88 -10.01
CA VAL A 459 -2.78 -27.66 -11.14
C VAL A 459 -3.91 -28.23 -11.99
N ALA A 460 -4.95 -28.79 -11.37
CA ALA A 460 -6.14 -29.29 -12.07
C ALA A 460 -6.89 -28.16 -12.80
N ALA A 461 -6.97 -26.97 -12.21
CA ALA A 461 -7.56 -25.79 -12.87
C ALA A 461 -6.71 -25.27 -14.03
N TRP A 462 -5.39 -25.46 -13.98
CA TRP A 462 -4.47 -25.08 -15.04
C TRP A 462 -4.39 -26.08 -16.18
N THR A 463 -4.68 -27.36 -15.93
CA THR A 463 -4.74 -28.37 -16.98
C THR A 463 -6.01 -28.15 -17.79
N PRO A 464 -5.94 -27.57 -19.01
CA PRO A 464 -7.12 -27.43 -19.83
C PRO A 464 -7.60 -28.84 -20.24
N PRO A 465 -8.89 -29.04 -20.57
CA PRO A 465 -9.24 -30.13 -21.46
C PRO A 465 -8.33 -29.99 -22.69
N ARG A 466 -7.59 -31.05 -23.07
CA ARG A 466 -6.38 -31.07 -23.92
C ARG A 466 -6.41 -30.34 -25.30
N ALA A 467 -7.41 -29.52 -25.62
CA ALA A 467 -7.63 -28.89 -26.92
C ALA A 467 -7.77 -27.35 -26.95
N SER A 468 -7.68 -26.60 -25.84
CA SER A 468 -8.09 -25.17 -25.85
C SER A 468 -7.23 -24.17 -25.05
N TYR A 469 -5.91 -24.39 -24.90
CA TYR A 469 -5.04 -23.26 -24.49
C TYR A 469 -4.71 -22.41 -25.72
N GLN A 470 -5.35 -21.24 -25.84
CA GLN A 470 -4.99 -20.21 -26.82
C GLN A 470 -4.42 -19.00 -26.08
N ALA A 471 -3.31 -18.46 -26.58
CA ALA A 471 -2.80 -17.16 -26.14
C ALA A 471 -3.88 -16.09 -26.36
N ILE A 472 -3.83 -15.00 -25.59
CA ILE A 472 -4.77 -13.88 -25.71
C ILE A 472 -4.71 -13.34 -27.14
N ALA A 473 -5.70 -13.67 -27.95
CA ALA A 473 -5.79 -13.21 -29.33
C ALA A 473 -6.22 -11.73 -29.36
N PRO A 474 -5.84 -10.95 -30.39
CA PRO A 474 -6.25 -9.54 -30.53
C PRO A 474 -7.78 -9.31 -30.50
N ALA A 475 -8.58 -10.35 -30.79
CA ALA A 475 -10.05 -10.31 -30.77
C ALA A 475 -10.69 -10.81 -29.46
N SER A 476 -9.89 -11.24 -28.47
CA SER A 476 -10.41 -11.70 -27.19
C SER A 476 -11.03 -10.54 -26.40
N ARG A 477 -12.23 -10.77 -25.84
CA ARG A 477 -12.99 -9.71 -25.15
C ARG A 477 -12.62 -9.58 -23.67
N GLY A 478 -11.93 -10.57 -23.11
CA GLY A 478 -11.39 -10.53 -21.75
C GLY A 478 -12.48 -10.48 -20.69
N THR A 479 -13.65 -11.04 -20.96
CA THR A 479 -14.80 -10.93 -20.06
C THR A 479 -14.71 -11.91 -18.89
N ILE A 480 -15.29 -11.52 -17.75
CA ILE A 480 -15.40 -12.38 -16.55
C ILE A 480 -16.14 -13.69 -16.89
N VAL A 481 -17.11 -13.63 -17.81
CA VAL A 481 -17.89 -14.79 -18.27
C VAL A 481 -17.01 -15.80 -19.04
N GLU A 482 -16.19 -15.34 -19.99
CA GLU A 482 -15.21 -16.20 -20.69
C GLU A 482 -14.21 -16.89 -19.73
N SER A 483 -13.96 -16.28 -18.56
CA SER A 483 -13.10 -16.85 -17.51
C SER A 483 -13.81 -17.94 -16.70
N PHE A 484 -15.13 -17.87 -16.55
CA PHE A 484 -15.93 -18.87 -15.84
C PHE A 484 -16.42 -20.01 -16.75
N ASP A 485 -16.53 -19.81 -18.07
CA ASP A 485 -16.98 -20.86 -18.99
C ASP A 485 -16.01 -22.07 -19.02
N ASN A 486 -14.76 -21.88 -18.62
CA ASN A 486 -13.76 -22.95 -18.48
C ASN A 486 -13.80 -23.69 -17.12
N ALA A 487 -14.50 -23.16 -16.11
CA ALA A 487 -14.51 -23.70 -14.74
C ALA A 487 -15.39 -24.96 -14.53
N PRO A 488 -16.57 -25.12 -15.18
CA PRO A 488 -17.43 -26.31 -15.01
C PRO A 488 -16.76 -27.62 -15.44
N ALA A 489 -15.83 -27.56 -16.40
CA ALA A 489 -15.07 -28.74 -16.86
C ALA A 489 -14.14 -29.29 -15.77
N VAL A 490 -13.66 -28.45 -14.86
CA VAL A 490 -12.75 -28.83 -13.76
C VAL A 490 -13.54 -29.51 -12.62
N PHE A 491 -14.70 -28.95 -12.24
CA PHE A 491 -15.52 -29.50 -11.15
C PHE A 491 -16.22 -30.82 -11.52
N SER A 492 -16.59 -30.99 -12.79
CA SER A 492 -17.23 -32.23 -13.28
C SER A 492 -16.27 -33.44 -13.36
N GLN A 493 -14.96 -33.21 -13.49
CA GLN A 493 -13.96 -34.28 -13.48
C GLN A 493 -13.61 -34.77 -12.07
N ILE A 494 -13.57 -33.87 -11.08
CA ILE A 494 -13.32 -34.22 -9.67
C ILE A 494 -14.47 -35.06 -9.10
N ALA A 495 -15.69 -34.90 -9.61
CA ALA A 495 -16.88 -35.61 -9.17
C ALA A 495 -17.13 -36.95 -9.90
N ARG A 496 -16.28 -37.37 -10.86
CA ARG A 496 -16.46 -38.66 -11.55
C ARG A 496 -15.94 -39.82 -10.68
N PRO A 497 -16.79 -40.78 -10.28
CA PRO A 497 -16.31 -42.03 -9.71
C PRO A 497 -15.49 -42.77 -10.76
N LEU A 498 -14.36 -43.38 -10.35
CA LEU A 498 -13.55 -44.28 -11.17
C LEU A 498 -14.45 -45.37 -11.78
N GLN A 499 -14.80 -45.24 -13.06
CA GLN A 499 -15.41 -46.34 -13.79
C GLN A 499 -14.36 -47.41 -14.07
N PRO A 500 -14.65 -48.71 -13.87
CA PRO A 500 -13.73 -49.79 -14.20
C PRO A 500 -13.45 -49.80 -15.70
N SER A 501 -12.19 -50.03 -16.08
CA SER A 501 -11.74 -50.15 -17.47
C SER A 501 -12.60 -51.16 -18.26
N PRO A 502 -13.00 -50.85 -19.51
CA PRO A 502 -13.70 -51.82 -20.34
C PRO A 502 -12.74 -52.96 -20.73
N SER A 503 -13.19 -54.19 -20.53
CA SER A 503 -12.51 -55.43 -20.94
C SER A 503 -12.36 -55.51 -22.47
N PRO A 504 -11.30 -56.15 -22.98
CA PRO A 504 -11.07 -56.27 -24.42
C PRO A 504 -12.13 -57.19 -25.04
N SER A 505 -12.88 -56.67 -26.01
CA SER A 505 -13.84 -57.46 -26.79
C SER A 505 -13.11 -58.25 -27.89
N PRO A 506 -13.57 -59.47 -28.22
CA PRO A 506 -12.83 -60.36 -29.13
C PRO A 506 -13.02 -59.96 -30.59
N SER A 507 -11.95 -60.21 -31.36
CA SER A 507 -11.86 -60.13 -32.82
C SER A 507 -13.01 -60.87 -33.52
N ALA A 508 -13.75 -60.17 -34.38
CA ALA A 508 -14.62 -60.78 -35.39
C ALA A 508 -14.01 -60.54 -36.79
N ALA A 509 -13.82 -61.65 -37.50
CA ALA A 509 -13.18 -61.81 -38.79
C ALA A 509 -14.08 -61.33 -39.96
N PRO A 510 -13.54 -61.25 -41.21
CA PRO A 510 -14.03 -60.39 -42.28
C PRO A 510 -14.92 -61.10 -43.33
N ALA A 511 -15.84 -60.35 -43.94
CA ALA A 511 -16.55 -60.64 -45.20
C ALA A 511 -17.43 -59.42 -45.55
N ALA A 512 -17.68 -58.98 -46.78
CA ALA A 512 -17.32 -59.46 -48.10
C ALA A 512 -17.30 -58.28 -49.09
N SER A 513 -16.47 -58.42 -50.11
CA SER A 513 -16.41 -57.61 -51.32
C SER A 513 -17.68 -57.73 -52.18
N THR A 514 -18.19 -56.60 -52.67
CA THR A 514 -18.99 -56.57 -53.90
C THR A 514 -18.48 -55.44 -54.79
N ALA A 515 -17.90 -55.84 -55.92
CA ALA A 515 -17.57 -54.98 -57.05
C ALA A 515 -18.17 -55.59 -58.32
N ALA A 516 -18.63 -54.70 -59.21
CA ALA A 516 -19.01 -54.88 -60.61
C ALA A 516 -20.35 -55.61 -60.90
N SER A 517 -21.12 -55.30 -61.95
CA SER A 517 -20.77 -54.65 -63.21
C SER A 517 -21.95 -53.94 -63.91
N ALA A 518 -21.60 -52.89 -64.67
CA ALA A 518 -21.75 -52.85 -66.13
C ALA A 518 -20.47 -52.12 -66.62
N ALA A 519 -19.66 -52.62 -67.55
CA ALA A 519 -19.83 -53.62 -68.61
C ALA A 519 -18.74 -54.69 -68.59
#